data_AF-A0A961IYC6-F1
#
_entry.id   AF-A0A961IYC6-F1
#
_cell.length_a   1.000
_cell.length_b   1.000
_cell.length_c   1.000
_cell.angle_alpha   90.00
_cell.angle_beta   90.00
_cell.angle_gamma   90.00
#
_symmetry.space_group_name_H-M   'P 1'
#
loop_
_entity.id
_entity.type
_entity.pdbx_description
1 polymer ?
#
loop_
_entity_poly.entity_id
_entity_poly.type
_entity_poly.pdbx_seq_one_letter_code
_entity_poly.pdbx_strand_id
1 'polypeptide(L)'
;MPLAEILDRIRKEEARVGRAPGSTRLVAVSKVQPVERVVAVLEEGHRLFGENKVQEAAGKWPALRDQFPGVELHLIGPLQTNKARQAMELFDAIETVDRPKLARTLARLKDELGHCPKLYVQV
;
A
#
# COMPACT_ATOMS: atom_id res chain seq x y z
N MET A 1 2.81 6.30 -19.11
CA MET A 1 1.61 7.11 -18.82
C MET A 1 1.91 7.94 -17.59
N PRO A 2 1.84 9.28 -17.68
CA PRO A 2 1.96 10.18 -16.53
C PRO A 2 0.84 9.94 -15.51
N LEU A 3 1.06 10.28 -14.23
CA LEU A 3 0.05 10.12 -13.17
C LEU A 3 -1.24 10.87 -13.49
N ALA A 4 -1.13 12.10 -13.99
CA ALA A 4 -2.27 12.95 -14.33
C ALA A 4 -3.20 12.26 -15.34
N GLU A 5 -2.65 11.61 -16.36
CA GLU A 5 -3.42 10.89 -17.37
C GLU A 5 -4.17 9.69 -16.77
N ILE A 6 -3.54 8.96 -15.83
CA ILE A 6 -4.19 7.86 -15.11
C ILE A 6 -5.37 8.38 -14.26
N LEU A 7 -5.15 9.46 -13.52
CA LEU A 7 -6.18 10.07 -12.68
C LEU A 7 -7.37 10.57 -13.50
N ASP A 8 -7.12 11.17 -14.67
CA ASP A 8 -8.18 11.62 -15.56
C ASP A 8 -8.98 10.47 -16.15
N ARG A 9 -8.32 9.35 -16.49
CA ARG A 9 -9.02 8.14 -16.92
C ARG A 9 -9.91 7.59 -15.81
N ILE A 10 -9.44 7.54 -14.57
CA ILE A 10 -10.25 7.11 -13.42
C ILE A 10 -11.48 8.01 -13.26
N ARG A 11 -11.30 9.34 -13.25
CA ARG A 11 -12.41 10.30 -13.09
C ARG A 11 -13.47 10.17 -14.20
N LYS A 12 -13.03 9.98 -15.45
CA LYS A 12 -13.93 9.76 -16.59
C LYS A 12 -14.76 8.49 -16.39
N GLU A 13 -14.13 7.41 -15.94
CA GLU A 13 -14.83 6.16 -15.67
C GLU A 13 -15.80 6.27 -14.50
N GLU A 14 -15.41 6.94 -13.39
CA GLU A 14 -16.31 7.22 -12.27
C GLU A 14 -17.59 7.93 -12.74
N ALA A 15 -17.44 8.99 -13.54
CA ALA A 15 -18.56 9.72 -14.10
C ALA A 15 -19.42 8.84 -15.03
N ARG A 16 -18.79 8.04 -15.90
CA ARG A 16 -19.47 7.16 -16.86
C ARG A 16 -20.37 6.13 -16.17
N VAL A 17 -19.97 5.63 -15.00
CA VAL A 17 -20.75 4.64 -14.24
C VAL A 17 -21.58 5.25 -13.10
N GLY A 18 -21.69 6.58 -13.02
CA GLY A 18 -22.51 7.28 -12.03
C GLY A 18 -21.97 7.22 -10.59
N ARG A 19 -20.66 7.03 -10.42
CA ARG A 19 -20.00 7.09 -9.10
C ARG A 19 -19.52 8.50 -8.80
N ALA A 20 -19.48 8.84 -7.51
CA ALA A 20 -18.98 10.14 -7.06
C ALA A 20 -17.50 10.33 -7.48
N PRO A 21 -17.11 11.54 -7.92
CA PRO A 21 -15.71 11.85 -8.21
C PRO A 21 -14.81 11.56 -7.01
N GLY A 22 -13.70 10.86 -7.22
CA GLY A 22 -12.75 10.50 -6.17
C GLY A 22 -13.18 9.37 -5.26
N SER A 23 -14.28 8.67 -5.58
CA SER A 23 -14.70 7.46 -4.86
C SER A 23 -13.78 6.25 -5.11
N THR A 24 -12.85 6.36 -6.05
CA THR A 24 -11.83 5.38 -6.40
C THR A 24 -10.45 5.94 -6.04
N ARG A 25 -9.67 5.14 -5.32
CA ARG A 25 -8.30 5.49 -4.95
C ARG A 25 -7.32 4.78 -5.89
N LEU A 26 -6.32 5.51 -6.36
CA LEU A 26 -5.22 4.95 -7.14
C LEU A 26 -4.10 4.52 -6.21
N VAL A 27 -3.75 3.24 -6.20
CA VAL A 27 -2.55 2.71 -5.53
C VAL A 27 -1.43 2.60 -6.57
N ALA A 28 -0.36 3.39 -6.42
CA ALA A 28 0.81 3.30 -7.29
C ALA A 28 1.70 2.11 -6.89
N VAL A 29 1.77 1.07 -7.72
CA VAL A 29 2.59 -0.12 -7.44
C VAL A 29 4.05 0.15 -7.78
N SER A 30 4.90 0.18 -6.76
CA SER A 30 6.31 0.60 -6.84
C SER A 30 7.32 -0.56 -6.73
N LYS A 31 6.84 -1.81 -6.76
CA LYS A 31 7.70 -3.00 -6.76
C LYS A 31 8.68 -2.96 -7.93
N VAL A 32 9.95 -3.22 -7.65
CA VAL A 32 11.05 -3.27 -8.63
C VAL A 32 11.29 -1.94 -9.37
N GLN A 33 10.56 -0.87 -9.03
CA GLN A 33 10.78 0.43 -9.66
C GLN A 33 12.05 1.08 -9.08
N PRO A 34 12.88 1.73 -9.93
CA PRO A 34 13.96 2.58 -9.48
C PRO A 34 13.45 3.65 -8.50
N VAL A 35 14.25 3.99 -7.49
CA VAL A 35 13.86 4.95 -6.44
C VAL A 35 13.51 6.30 -7.06
N GLU A 36 14.25 6.73 -8.07
CA GLU A 36 14.06 8.00 -8.78
C GLU A 36 12.66 8.09 -9.39
N ARG A 37 12.13 6.97 -9.89
CA ARG A 37 10.77 6.92 -10.45
C ARG A 37 9.70 7.00 -9.36
N VAL A 38 9.96 6.42 -8.19
CA VAL A 38 9.06 6.54 -7.03
C VAL A 38 9.05 7.98 -6.51
N VAL A 39 10.23 8.60 -6.43
CA VAL A 39 10.41 10.00 -6.03
C VAL A 39 9.67 10.94 -6.98
N ALA A 40 9.78 10.77 -8.30
CA ALA A 40 9.04 11.60 -9.26
C ALA A 40 7.52 11.59 -9.00
N VAL A 41 6.95 10.42 -8.69
CA VAL A 41 5.51 10.29 -8.37
C VAL A 41 5.16 10.90 -7.00
N LEU A 42 6.09 10.86 -6.04
CA LEU A 42 5.95 11.53 -4.74
C LEU A 42 6.01 13.07 -4.89
N GLU A 43 6.88 13.58 -5.75
CA GLU A 43 6.99 15.01 -6.07
C GLU A 43 5.74 15.55 -6.77
N GLU A 44 5.06 14.72 -7.57
CA GLU A 44 3.73 15.01 -8.12
C GLU A 44 2.59 15.02 -7.08
N GLY A 45 2.90 14.78 -5.79
CA GLY A 45 1.95 14.85 -4.69
C GLY A 45 1.20 13.54 -4.40
N HIS A 46 1.49 12.46 -5.13
CA HIS A 46 0.89 11.17 -4.84
C HIS A 46 1.40 10.59 -3.51
N ARG A 47 0.53 9.92 -2.76
CA ARG A 47 0.88 9.41 -1.42
C ARG A 47 0.45 7.97 -1.15
N LEU A 48 -0.26 7.31 -2.08
CA LEU A 48 -0.74 5.94 -1.85
C LEU A 48 0.04 4.94 -2.71
N PHE A 49 0.82 4.06 -2.08
CA PHE A 49 1.71 3.15 -2.78
C PHE A 49 1.49 1.69 -2.38
N GLY A 50 1.83 0.78 -3.30
CA GLY A 50 1.71 -0.67 -3.10
C GLY A 50 3.04 -1.39 -3.32
N GLU A 51 3.42 -2.27 -2.39
CA GLU A 51 4.58 -3.15 -2.50
C GLU A 51 4.18 -4.62 -2.39
N ASN A 52 4.97 -5.48 -3.05
CA ASN A 52 4.73 -6.92 -3.01
C ASN A 52 5.52 -7.64 -1.91
N LYS A 53 6.65 -7.07 -1.47
CA LYS A 53 7.59 -7.76 -0.58
C LYS A 53 7.95 -6.87 0.60
N VAL A 54 7.78 -7.39 1.81
CA VAL A 54 8.08 -6.69 3.07
C VAL A 54 9.55 -6.23 3.12
N GLN A 55 10.48 -7.06 2.68
CA GLN A 55 11.92 -6.75 2.75
C GLN A 55 12.33 -5.64 1.79
N GLU A 56 11.82 -5.67 0.56
CA GLU A 56 12.05 -4.60 -0.42
C GLU A 56 11.49 -3.28 0.11
N ALA A 57 10.28 -3.33 0.68
CA ALA A 57 9.66 -2.16 1.25
C ALA A 57 10.47 -1.62 2.45
N ALA A 58 10.95 -2.49 3.33
CA ALA A 58 11.72 -2.11 4.51
C ALA A 58 13.04 -1.42 4.17
N GLY A 59 13.67 -1.79 3.05
CA GLY A 59 14.92 -1.16 2.60
C GLY A 59 14.73 0.19 1.92
N LYS A 60 13.50 0.55 1.52
CA LYS A 60 13.21 1.72 0.67
C LYS A 60 12.33 2.76 1.36
N TRP A 61 11.22 2.32 1.94
CA TRP A 61 10.16 3.22 2.37
C TRP A 61 10.44 4.05 3.62
N PRO A 62 11.20 3.59 4.63
CA PRO A 62 11.51 4.45 5.79
C PRO A 62 12.13 5.79 5.37
N ALA A 63 13.19 5.76 4.56
CA ALA A 63 13.86 6.97 4.08
C ALA A 63 12.98 7.84 3.17
N LEU A 64 12.06 7.24 2.40
CA LEU A 64 11.11 7.99 1.59
C LEU A 64 10.01 8.65 2.45
N ARG A 65 9.52 7.97 3.50
CA ARG A 65 8.50 8.53 4.39
C ARG A 65 9.03 9.70 5.23
N ASP A 66 10.32 9.66 5.58
CA ASP A 66 10.98 10.79 6.26
C ASP A 66 11.01 12.05 5.38
N GLN A 67 11.21 11.89 4.07
CA GLN A 67 11.25 13.00 3.10
C GLN A 67 9.85 13.43 2.62
N PHE A 68 8.93 12.48 2.52
CA PHE A 68 7.59 12.68 1.98
C PHE A 68 6.54 12.25 3.02
N PRO A 69 6.19 13.13 3.97
CA PRO A 69 5.20 12.80 4.99
C PRO A 69 3.82 12.56 4.37
N GLY A 70 3.03 11.74 5.05
CA GLY A 70 1.65 11.41 4.66
C GLY A 70 1.53 10.26 3.65
N VAL A 71 2.62 9.55 3.34
CA VAL A 71 2.55 8.32 2.52
C VAL A 71 1.79 7.21 3.25
N GLU A 72 0.83 6.61 2.56
CA GLU A 72 0.15 5.36 2.92
C GLU A 72 0.74 4.23 2.04
N LEU A 73 1.25 3.20 2.69
CA LEU A 73 1.92 2.06 2.07
C LEU A 73 1.10 0.78 2.28
N HIS A 74 0.74 0.13 1.19
CA HIS A 74 -0.07 -1.08 1.17
C HIS A 74 0.79 -2.30 0.78
N LEU A 75 0.65 -3.40 1.53
CA LEU A 75 1.19 -4.70 1.13
C LEU A 75 0.16 -5.40 0.26
N ILE A 76 0.51 -5.58 -1.02
CA ILE A 76 -0.36 -6.21 -2.04
C ILE A 76 0.22 -7.53 -2.58
N GLY A 77 1.31 -8.02 -1.98
CA GLY A 77 1.90 -9.33 -2.27
C GLY A 77 1.77 -10.30 -1.10
N PRO A 78 1.93 -11.61 -1.34
CA PRO A 78 1.65 -12.64 -0.35
C PRO A 78 2.48 -12.45 0.93
N LEU A 79 1.82 -12.58 2.09
CA LEU A 79 2.46 -12.40 3.39
C LEU A 79 2.77 -13.75 4.06
N GLN A 80 4.06 -13.99 4.26
CA GLN A 80 4.55 -15.11 5.09
C GLN A 80 4.39 -14.76 6.58
N THR A 81 3.96 -15.72 7.41
CA THR A 81 3.66 -15.47 8.84
C THR A 81 4.87 -15.02 9.64
N ASN A 82 6.08 -15.46 9.28
CA ASN A 82 7.34 -15.04 9.90
C ASN A 82 7.73 -13.57 9.56
N LYS A 83 7.06 -12.94 8.59
CA LYS A 83 7.23 -11.53 8.23
C LYS A 83 6.07 -10.66 8.70
N ALA A 84 5.05 -11.23 9.34
CA ALA A 84 3.84 -10.53 9.71
C ALA A 84 4.09 -9.36 10.68
N ARG A 85 4.99 -9.50 11.67
CA ARG A 85 5.33 -8.40 12.59
C ARG A 85 5.90 -7.20 11.83
N GLN A 86 6.96 -7.43 11.06
CA GLN A 86 7.59 -6.38 10.25
C GLN A 86 6.60 -5.75 9.26
N ALA A 87 5.68 -6.54 8.70
CA ALA A 87 4.64 -6.02 7.83
C ALA A 87 3.68 -5.08 8.59
N MET A 88 3.25 -5.46 9.79
CA MET A 88 2.35 -4.62 10.60
C MET A 88 2.98 -3.30 11.05
N GLU A 89 4.29 -3.30 11.31
CA GLU A 89 5.05 -2.10 11.72
C GLU A 89 5.32 -1.16 10.53
N LEU A 90 5.51 -1.70 9.32
CA LEU A 90 5.90 -0.92 8.15
C LEU A 90 4.73 -0.42 7.31
N PHE A 91 3.70 -1.23 7.14
CA PHE A 91 2.59 -0.97 6.21
C PHE A 91 1.37 -0.40 6.92
N ASP A 92 0.64 0.44 6.21
CA ASP A 92 -0.63 1.02 6.66
C ASP A 92 -1.83 0.11 6.29
N ALA A 93 -1.67 -0.74 5.26
CA ALA A 93 -2.62 -1.77 4.91
C ALA A 93 -1.94 -3.09 4.48
N ILE A 94 -2.60 -4.22 4.78
CA ILE A 94 -2.27 -5.56 4.28
C ILE A 94 -3.48 -6.05 3.48
N GLU A 95 -3.33 -6.13 2.16
CA GLU A 95 -4.43 -6.48 1.25
C GLU A 95 -4.52 -7.97 0.91
N THR A 96 -3.63 -8.78 1.51
CA THR A 96 -3.40 -10.17 1.09
C THR A 96 -3.66 -11.17 2.23
N VAL A 97 -4.70 -10.95 3.04
CA VAL A 97 -5.09 -11.92 4.06
C VAL A 97 -5.82 -13.08 3.36
N ASP A 98 -5.11 -14.18 3.14
CA ASP A 98 -5.55 -15.29 2.28
C ASP A 98 -5.90 -16.59 3.04
N ARG A 99 -5.55 -16.69 4.33
CA ARG A 99 -5.72 -17.93 5.10
C ARG A 99 -5.92 -17.71 6.60
N PRO A 100 -6.69 -18.58 7.29
CA PRO A 100 -6.95 -18.44 8.73
C PRO A 100 -5.69 -18.38 9.60
N LYS A 101 -4.62 -19.10 9.21
CA LYS A 101 -3.34 -19.07 9.94
C LYS A 101 -2.72 -17.66 9.94
N LEU A 102 -2.80 -16.94 8.82
CA LEU A 102 -2.28 -15.58 8.73
C LEU A 102 -3.15 -14.62 9.55
N ALA A 103 -4.49 -14.70 9.42
CA ALA A 103 -5.41 -13.89 10.21
C ALA A 103 -5.19 -14.06 11.73
N ARG A 104 -5.06 -15.30 12.23
CA ARG A 104 -4.73 -15.56 13.65
C ARG A 104 -3.39 -14.97 14.07
N THR A 105 -2.39 -15.00 13.18
CA THR A 105 -1.07 -14.43 13.45
C THR A 105 -1.15 -12.91 13.59
N LEU A 106 -1.88 -12.24 12.67
CA LEU A 106 -2.09 -10.79 12.71
C LEU A 106 -2.89 -10.36 13.95
N ALA A 107 -3.90 -11.13 14.36
CA ALA A 107 -4.67 -10.88 15.57
C ALA A 107 -3.79 -10.89 16.83
N ARG A 108 -2.97 -11.94 17.02
CA ARG A 108 -2.01 -12.01 18.14
C ARG A 108 -1.03 -10.84 18.13
N LEU A 109 -0.49 -10.50 16.95
CA LEU A 109 0.46 -9.40 16.82
C LEU A 109 -0.17 -8.03 17.10
N LYS A 110 -1.45 -7.82 16.74
CA LYS A 110 -2.19 -6.61 17.09
C LYS A 110 -2.23 -6.44 18.61
N ASP A 111 -2.54 -7.51 19.34
CA ASP A 111 -2.63 -7.46 20.80
C ASP A 111 -1.26 -7.14 21.43
N GLU A 112 -0.17 -7.62 20.83
CA GLU A 112 1.20 -7.36 21.28
C GLU A 112 1.72 -5.95 20.91
N LEU A 113 1.38 -5.44 19.73
CA LEU A 113 1.88 -4.15 19.21
C LEU A 113 1.01 -2.96 19.62
N GLY A 114 -0.25 -3.20 19.99
CA GLY A 114 -1.22 -2.13 20.30
C GLY A 114 -1.76 -1.38 19.08
N HIS A 115 -1.36 -1.76 17.87
CA HIS A 115 -1.88 -1.21 16.62
C HIS A 115 -2.08 -2.30 15.56
N CYS A 116 -2.87 -1.99 14.53
CA CYS A 116 -3.13 -2.90 13.42
C CYS A 116 -3.31 -2.10 12.12
N PRO A 117 -2.64 -2.46 11.02
CA PRO A 117 -2.94 -1.89 9.71
C PRO A 117 -4.36 -2.26 9.26
N LYS A 118 -4.87 -1.55 8.25
CA LYS A 118 -6.10 -1.98 7.56
C LYS A 118 -5.86 -3.36 6.96
N LEU A 119 -6.85 -4.25 7.08
CA LEU A 119 -6.77 -5.60 6.54
C LEU A 119 -7.82 -5.79 5.46
N TYR A 120 -7.42 -6.37 4.33
CA TYR A 120 -8.35 -6.87 3.31
C TYR A 120 -8.17 -8.38 3.14
N VAL A 121 -9.28 -9.06 2.93
CA VAL A 121 -9.32 -10.49 2.63
C VAL A 121 -9.11 -10.67 1.13
N GLN A 122 -8.15 -11.52 0.77
CA GLN A 122 -7.95 -11.93 -0.62
C GLN A 122 -8.88 -13.10 -0.93
N VAL A 123 -9.79 -12.91 -1.90
CA VAL A 123 -10.79 -13.88 -2.36
C VAL A 123 -10.41 -14.44 -3.72
#